data_AF-A0A433BPG9-F1
#
_entry.id   AF-A0A433BPG9-F1
#
_cell.length_a   1.000
_cell.length_b   1.000
_cell.length_c   1.000
_cell.angle_alpha   90.00
_cell.angle_beta   90.00
_cell.angle_gamma   90.00
#
_symmetry.space_group_name_H-M   'P 1'
#
loop_
_entity.id
_entity.type
_entity.pdbx_description
1 polymer ?
#
loop_
_entity_poly.entity_id
_entity_poly.type
_entity_poly.pdbx_seq_one_letter_code
_entity_poly.pdbx_strand_id
1 'polypeptide(L)'
;MRTNIDINGELLARAMEAGGFKTKKEAVEEGLRLLARKKIYDGLLALQGQLHWDDSDEGWAQASAQMTSQQGPAMAVAETPAPAYKTAPSVARPVKRRHP
;
A
#
# COMPACT_ATOMS: atom_id res chain seq x y z
N MET A 1 -9.21 15.73 24.61
CA MET A 1 -10.28 16.15 25.56
C MET A 1 -10.49 15.03 26.56
N ARG A 2 -10.76 15.34 27.84
CA ARG A 2 -11.09 14.33 28.85
C ARG A 2 -12.60 14.28 29.01
N THR A 3 -13.17 13.08 28.91
CA THR A 3 -14.61 12.84 28.99
C THR A 3 -14.84 11.60 29.83
N ASN A 4 -15.87 11.61 30.68
CA ASN A 4 -16.32 10.43 31.40
C ASN A 4 -17.49 9.81 30.64
N ILE A 5 -17.35 8.53 30.27
CA ILE A 5 -18.36 7.77 29.53
C ILE A 5 -18.44 6.36 30.12
N ASP A 6 -19.65 5.80 30.19
CA ASP A 6 -19.85 4.41 30.57
C ASP A 6 -19.64 3.50 29.35
N ILE A 7 -18.76 2.51 29.49
CA ILE A 7 -18.40 1.57 28.42
C ILE A 7 -18.57 0.15 28.95
N ASN A 8 -19.14 -0.74 28.13
CA ASN A 8 -19.17 -2.17 28.44
C ASN A 8 -17.75 -2.73 28.63
N GLY A 9 -17.48 -3.33 29.79
CA GLY A 9 -16.16 -3.84 30.15
C GLY A 9 -15.66 -4.97 29.24
N GLU A 10 -16.53 -5.87 28.79
CA GLU A 10 -16.16 -6.95 27.88
C GLU A 10 -15.77 -6.43 26.50
N LEU A 11 -16.44 -5.39 26.02
CA LEU A 11 -16.11 -4.74 24.75
C LEU A 11 -14.70 -4.13 24.83
N LEU A 12 -14.41 -3.42 25.92
CA LEU A 12 -13.11 -2.80 26.12
C LEU A 12 -12.01 -3.85 26.28
N ALA A 13 -12.26 -4.94 27.01
CA ALA A 13 -11.33 -6.04 27.16
C ALA A 13 -10.98 -6.68 25.80
N ARG A 14 -11.99 -6.97 24.98
CA ARG A 14 -11.79 -7.49 23.62
C ARG A 14 -11.01 -6.52 22.74
N ALA A 15 -11.30 -5.23 22.83
CA ALA A 15 -10.55 -4.21 22.07
C ALA A 15 -9.08 -4.10 22.52
N MET A 16 -8.82 -4.18 23.82
CA MET A 16 -7.47 -4.18 24.39
C MET A 16 -6.68 -5.42 23.98
N GLU A 17 -7.30 -6.60 24.02
CA GLU A 17 -6.69 -7.86 23.59
C GLU A 17 -6.39 -7.86 22.08
N ALA A 18 -7.36 -7.48 21.26
CA ALA A 18 -7.22 -7.46 19.80
C ALA A 18 -6.15 -6.45 19.31
N GLY A 19 -6.05 -5.30 19.99
CA GLY A 19 -5.09 -4.25 19.63
C GLY A 19 -3.77 -4.27 20.42
N GLY A 20 -3.61 -5.17 21.39
CA GLY A 20 -2.42 -5.22 22.24
C GLY A 20 -2.19 -3.95 23.07
N PHE A 21 -3.26 -3.27 23.47
CA PHE A 21 -3.17 -1.97 24.15
C PHE A 21 -2.89 -2.13 25.64
N LYS A 22 -2.01 -1.28 26.18
CA LYS A 22 -1.65 -1.29 27.61
C LYS A 22 -2.64 -0.51 28.45
N THR A 23 -3.28 0.50 27.86
CA THR A 23 -4.21 1.37 28.57
C THR A 23 -5.58 1.42 27.92
N LYS A 24 -6.61 1.65 28.74
CA LYS A 24 -7.98 1.86 28.27
C LYS A 24 -8.10 3.05 27.31
N LYS A 25 -7.31 4.11 27.55
CA LYS A 25 -7.29 5.31 26.72
C LYS A 25 -6.80 4.99 25.31
N GLU A 26 -5.69 4.29 25.18
CA GLU A 26 -5.12 3.89 23.87
C GLU A 26 -6.13 3.07 23.07
N ALA A 27 -6.79 2.09 23.70
CA ALA A 27 -7.80 1.27 23.04
C ALA A 27 -8.98 2.09 22.50
N VAL A 28 -9.43 3.10 23.27
CA VAL A 28 -10.52 3.99 22.84
C VAL A 28 -10.07 4.92 21.72
N GLU A 29 -8.88 5.52 21.82
CA GLU A 29 -8.34 6.42 20.79
C GLU A 29 -8.12 5.69 19.45
N GLU A 30 -7.52 4.51 19.49
CA GLU A 30 -7.29 3.72 18.28
C GLU A 30 -8.59 3.14 17.70
N GLY A 31 -9.56 2.77 18.54
CA GLY A 31 -10.91 2.40 18.09
C GLY A 31 -11.60 3.54 17.34
N LEU A 32 -11.53 4.77 17.86
CA LEU A 32 -12.07 5.96 17.18
C LEU A 32 -11.31 6.27 15.89
N ARG A 33 -9.99 6.12 15.88
CA ARG A 33 -9.16 6.30 14.68
C ARG A 33 -9.50 5.29 13.59
N LEU A 34 -9.83 4.05 13.97
CA LEU A 34 -10.28 3.03 13.03
C LEU A 34 -11.64 3.39 12.43
N LEU A 35 -12.60 3.82 13.27
CA LEU A 35 -13.92 4.27 12.81
C LEU A 35 -13.83 5.44 11.83
N ALA A 36 -12.96 6.42 12.09
CA ALA A 36 -12.74 7.54 11.18
C ALA A 36 -12.25 7.08 9.79
N ARG A 37 -11.37 6.06 9.75
CA ARG A 37 -10.86 5.47 8.51
C ARG A 37 -11.87 4.58 7.79
N LYS A 38 -12.84 4.00 8.50
CA LYS A 38 -13.81 3.06 7.92
C LYS A 38 -14.54 3.63 6.69
N LYS A 39 -14.95 4.90 6.72
CA LYS A 39 -15.65 5.51 5.58
C LYS A 39 -14.77 5.64 4.33
N ILE A 40 -13.47 5.82 4.51
CA ILE A 40 -12.50 5.85 3.41
C ILE A 40 -12.41 4.45 2.79
N TYR A 41 -12.32 3.41 3.62
CA TYR A 41 -12.30 2.02 3.14
C TYR A 41 -13.59 1.63 2.44
N ASP A 42 -14.75 2.03 2.97
CA ASP A 42 -16.05 1.80 2.32
C ASP A 42 -16.08 2.47 0.91
N GLY A 43 -15.53 3.67 0.77
CA GLY A 43 -15.43 4.37 -0.51
C GLY A 43 -14.45 3.72 -1.50
N LEU A 44 -13.30 3.26 -1.03
CA LEU A 44 -12.34 2.49 -1.85
C LEU A 44 -12.95 1.17 -2.34
N LEU A 45 -13.69 0.49 -1.47
CA LEU A 45 -14.37 -0.75 -1.83
C LEU A 45 -15.47 -0.50 -2.87
N ALA A 46 -16.17 0.64 -2.81
CA ALA A 46 -17.18 0.99 -3.81
C ALA A 46 -16.58 1.21 -5.22
N LEU A 47 -15.32 1.64 -5.30
CA LEU A 47 -14.59 1.78 -6.57
C LEU A 47 -14.08 0.43 -7.11
N GLN A 48 -14.15 -0.65 -6.32
CA GLN A 48 -13.73 -1.97 -6.77
C GLN A 48 -14.53 -2.40 -8.00
N GLY A 49 -13.82 -2.74 -9.09
CA GLY A 49 -14.43 -3.15 -10.35
C GLY A 49 -14.97 -2.01 -11.23
N GLN A 50 -14.95 -0.76 -10.74
CA GLN A 50 -15.26 0.42 -11.54
C GLN A 50 -14.02 1.01 -12.22
N LEU A 51 -12.85 0.77 -11.62
CA LEU A 51 -11.57 1.25 -12.15
C LEU A 51 -11.14 0.41 -13.35
N HIS A 52 -10.94 1.07 -14.48
CA HIS A 52 -10.26 0.51 -15.63
C HIS A 52 -8.75 0.69 -15.46
N TRP A 53 -8.02 -0.42 -15.40
CA TRP A 53 -6.56 -0.41 -15.41
C TRP A 53 -6.11 -0.43 -16.86
N ASP A 54 -5.30 0.57 -17.23
CA ASP A 54 -4.62 0.60 -18.52
C ASP A 54 -3.24 -0.04 -18.36
N ASP A 55 -3.05 -1.19 -19.03
CA ASP A 55 -1.78 -1.92 -19.05
C ASP A 55 -0.83 -1.42 -20.16
N SER A 56 -1.21 -0.36 -20.89
CA SER A 56 -0.36 0.24 -21.92
C SER A 56 0.73 1.13 -21.34
N ASP A 57 1.89 1.16 -22.02
CA ASP A 57 2.99 2.07 -21.68
C ASP A 57 2.75 3.52 -22.16
N GLU A 58 1.60 3.80 -22.77
CA GLU A 58 1.32 5.09 -23.41
C GLU A 58 1.34 6.25 -22.41
N GLY A 59 0.80 6.04 -21.20
CA GLY A 59 0.86 7.03 -20.13
C GLY A 59 2.29 7.34 -19.68
N TRP A 60 3.15 6.32 -19.61
CA TRP A 60 4.57 6.47 -19.26
C TRP A 60 5.39 7.12 -20.37
N ALA A 61 5.09 6.82 -21.63
CA ALA A 61 5.71 7.44 -22.81
C ALA A 61 5.40 8.94 -22.90
N GLN A 62 4.18 9.35 -22.57
CA GLN A 62 3.80 10.77 -22.56
C GLN A 62 4.47 11.56 -21.43
N ALA A 63 4.56 10.97 -20.23
CA ALA A 63 5.23 11.60 -19.08
C ALA A 63 6.73 11.79 -19.32
N SER A 64 7.40 10.79 -19.92
CA SER A 64 8.81 10.88 -20.28
C SER A 64 9.08 11.92 -21.38
N ALA A 65 8.23 11.98 -22.41
CA ALA A 65 8.33 13.00 -23.44
C ALA A 65 8.18 14.43 -22.88
N GLN A 66 7.25 14.64 -21.93
CA GLN A 66 7.09 15.92 -21.24
C GLN A 66 8.32 16.29 -20.40
N MET A 67 8.96 15.32 -19.72
CA MET A 67 10.23 15.55 -19.00
C MET A 67 11.37 15.94 -19.96
N THR A 68 11.51 15.25 -21.09
CA THR A 68 12.52 15.57 -22.12
C THR A 68 12.32 16.97 -22.71
N SER A 69 11.07 17.43 -22.85
CA SER A 69 10.81 18.80 -23.34
C SER A 69 11.13 19.91 -22.32
N GLN A 70 11.11 19.60 -21.01
CA GLN A 70 11.43 20.57 -19.95
C GLN A 70 12.92 20.60 -19.59
N GLN A 71 13.68 19.57 -19.96
CA GLN A 71 15.14 19.51 -19.80
C GLN A 71 15.79 19.54 -21.19
N GLY A 72 16.30 20.71 -21.59
CA GLY A 72 17.11 20.84 -22.81
C GLY A 72 18.31 19.88 -22.84
N PRO A 73 18.97 19.70 -24.00
CA PRO A 73 19.77 18.52 -24.38
C PRO A 73 21.09 18.30 -23.60
N ALA A 74 21.31 18.97 -22.47
CA ALA A 74 22.58 18.95 -21.73
C ALA A 74 22.70 17.83 -20.67
N MET A 75 21.74 16.91 -20.59
CA MET A 75 21.75 15.79 -19.62
C MET A 75 21.55 14.42 -20.30
N ALA A 76 22.03 14.24 -21.53
CA ALA A 76 21.97 12.94 -22.21
C ALA A 76 23.13 11.98 -21.83
N VAL A 77 23.98 12.35 -20.87
CA VAL A 77 25.06 11.48 -20.37
C VAL A 77 25.02 11.41 -18.84
N ALA A 78 23.88 10.96 -18.29
CA ALA A 78 23.90 10.35 -16.96
C ALA A 78 24.08 8.84 -17.17
N GLU A 79 25.33 8.37 -17.09
CA GLU A 79 25.66 6.96 -16.95
C GLU A 79 24.74 6.33 -15.90
N THR A 80 23.99 5.29 -16.28
CA THR A 80 23.27 4.45 -15.32
C THR A 80 24.30 3.80 -14.40
N PRO A 81 24.34 4.09 -13.09
CA PRO A 81 25.23 3.37 -12.19
C PRO A 81 24.81 1.90 -12.20
N ALA A 82 25.77 1.02 -12.50
CA ALA A 82 25.56 -0.43 -12.48
C ALA A 82 24.92 -0.85 -11.15
N PRO A 83 23.93 -1.77 -11.14
CA PRO A 83 23.25 -2.17 -9.93
C PRO A 83 24.26 -2.77 -8.94
N ALA A 84 24.33 -2.20 -7.72
CA ALA A 84 25.25 -2.63 -6.66
C ALA A 84 24.92 -3.99 -6.03
N TYR A 85 23.98 -4.75 -6.61
CA TYR A 85 23.54 -6.04 -6.08
C TYR A 85 23.62 -7.14 -7.14
N LYS A 86 23.99 -8.35 -6.70
CA LYS A 86 24.13 -9.52 -7.55
C LYS A 86 22.75 -10.04 -7.94
N THR A 87 22.33 -9.87 -9.19
CA THR A 87 21.21 -10.60 -9.77
C THR A 87 21.66 -12.00 -10.15
N ALA A 88 21.18 -13.02 -9.43
CA ALA A 88 21.35 -14.40 -9.84
C ALA A 88 20.50 -14.66 -11.10
N PRO A 89 21.01 -15.41 -12.10
CA PRO A 89 20.22 -15.74 -13.28
C PRO A 89 18.99 -16.56 -12.86
N SER A 90 17.83 -16.17 -13.40
CA SER A 90 16.56 -16.88 -13.19
C SER A 90 16.67 -18.30 -13.71
N VAL A 91 16.90 -19.26 -12.81
CA VAL A 91 16.91 -20.69 -13.13
C VAL A 91 15.49 -21.11 -13.48
N ALA A 92 15.26 -21.51 -14.73
CA ALA A 92 14.00 -22.10 -15.17
C ALA A 92 13.65 -23.31 -14.30
N ARG A 93 12.53 -23.25 -13.57
CA ARG A 93 12.02 -24.36 -12.77
C ARG A 93 11.63 -25.53 -13.70
N PRO A 94 12.19 -26.74 -13.54
CA PRO A 94 11.75 -27.87 -14.32
C PRO A 94 10.34 -28.29 -13.88
N VAL A 95 9.41 -28.33 -14.84
CA VAL A 95 8.04 -28.83 -14.66
C VAL A 95 8.11 -30.33 -14.39
N LYS A 96 7.90 -30.76 -13.14
CA LYS A 96 7.72 -32.17 -12.80
C LYS A 96 6.48 -32.69 -13.52
N ARG A 97 6.69 -33.47 -14.58
CA ARG A 97 5.63 -34.29 -15.19
C ARG A 97 5.19 -35.32 -14.15
N ARG A 98 3.97 -35.21 -13.65
CA ARG A 98 3.31 -36.31 -12.93
C ARG A 98 3.00 -37.39 -13.98
N HIS A 99 3.46 -38.62 -13.74
CA HIS A 99 3.04 -39.79 -14.51
C HIS A 99 1.80 -40.43 -13.85
N PRO A 100 1.01 -41.20 -14.61
CA PRO A 100 -0.37 -41.57 -14.30
C PRO A 100 -0.51 -42.49 -13.10
#